data_AF-A0A971MW92-F1
#
_entry.id   AF-A0A971MW92-F1
#
_cell.length_a   1.000
_cell.length_b   1.000
_cell.length_c   1.000
_cell.angle_alpha   90.00
_cell.angle_beta   90.00
_cell.angle_gamma   90.00
#
_symmetry.space_group_name_H-M   'P 1'
#
loop_
_entity.id
_entity.type
_entity.pdbx_description
1 polymer ?
#
loop_
_entity_poly.entity_id
_entity_poly.type
_entity_poly.pdbx_seq_one_letter_code
_entity_poly.pdbx_strand_id
1 'polypeptide(L)'
;MRLRNRYIWLITGVMFLAGIAMAENTKLGEISPGKYVLKPITNHLPYAFEDPEDYRESLQKVELELGNQERFRDLPELGMKRPYTGLIKLGDGPGEFGVIVDVRAEEKRLYIDTDGDGSFANEPSIELLNEWYGLEAYWVIGPEPITLQVGFKSELTCEQPIDISISGFLNRPGALIDEKPYLLVTVRTWFLAELVEEGAQRLAAVIDCNNNGIYNDPEDALFIDYNDDGFFNNDEVIFRKTGISIESGKMKLNFDWEACPGELRIGGDTGD
;
A
#
# COMPACT_ATOMS: atom_id res chain seq x y z
N MET A 1 -25.74 55.22 37.78
CA MET A 1 -25.27 54.99 36.40
C MET A 1 -24.33 53.80 36.40
N ARG A 2 -24.73 52.72 35.71
CA ARG A 2 -23.96 51.56 35.21
C ARG A 2 -23.31 50.56 36.18
N LEU A 3 -23.89 49.34 36.11
CA LEU A 3 -23.35 48.03 36.46
C LEU A 3 -22.04 47.68 35.71
N ARG A 4 -21.29 46.75 36.32
CA ARG A 4 -20.54 45.59 35.75
C ARG A 4 -19.09 45.58 36.25
N ASN A 5 -18.75 44.60 37.09
CA ASN A 5 -17.52 43.78 37.01
C ASN A 5 -17.41 42.86 38.24
N ARG A 6 -18.17 41.76 38.23
CA ARG A 6 -18.06 40.68 39.23
C ARG A 6 -18.15 39.30 38.57
N TYR A 7 -17.42 39.01 37.48
CA TYR A 7 -17.35 37.64 36.93
C TYR A 7 -16.07 37.38 36.10
N ILE A 8 -14.88 37.74 36.61
CA ILE A 8 -13.60 37.48 35.89
C ILE A 8 -12.57 36.73 36.77
N TRP A 9 -13.02 36.00 37.80
CA TRP A 9 -12.11 35.17 38.62
C TRP A 9 -12.65 33.76 38.92
N LEU A 10 -13.47 33.22 38.02
CA LEU A 10 -14.00 31.84 38.15
C LEU A 10 -13.90 31.02 36.85
N ILE A 11 -13.14 31.50 35.85
CA ILE A 11 -12.95 30.80 34.56
C ILE A 11 -11.53 30.22 34.41
N THR A 12 -10.57 30.66 35.22
CA THR A 12 -9.18 30.20 35.11
C THR A 12 -8.84 28.95 35.93
N GLY A 13 -9.81 28.39 36.68
CA GLY A 13 -9.61 27.23 37.55
C GLY A 13 -10.27 25.91 37.08
N VAL A 14 -10.97 25.91 35.94
CA VAL A 14 -11.67 24.73 35.41
C VAL A 14 -11.05 24.20 34.11
N MET A 15 -10.14 24.95 33.48
CA MET A 15 -9.45 24.51 32.25
C MET A 15 -8.14 23.75 32.47
N PHE A 16 -7.87 23.24 33.67
CA PHE A 16 -6.72 22.38 33.95
C PHE A 16 -7.08 20.95 34.41
N LEU A 17 -8.36 20.57 34.28
CA LEU A 17 -8.88 19.25 34.70
C LEU A 17 -9.69 18.52 33.61
N ALA A 18 -9.58 18.92 32.35
CA ALA A 18 -10.27 18.28 31.22
C ALA A 18 -9.30 17.93 30.06
N GLY A 19 -8.10 17.48 30.41
CA GLY A 19 -7.06 17.11 29.44
C GLY A 19 -6.26 15.89 29.90
N ILE A 20 -6.88 14.99 30.66
CA ILE A 20 -6.48 13.59 30.60
C ILE A 20 -7.43 13.02 29.58
N ALA A 21 -6.98 12.99 28.31
CA ALA A 21 -7.55 12.05 27.36
C ALA A 21 -7.33 10.69 28.01
N MET A 22 -8.38 10.17 28.64
CA MET A 22 -8.42 8.75 28.90
C MET A 22 -8.39 8.15 27.51
N ALA A 23 -7.27 7.52 27.16
CA ALA A 23 -7.30 6.35 26.31
C ALA A 23 -8.24 5.37 27.03
N GLU A 24 -9.54 5.57 26.80
CA GLU A 24 -10.56 4.60 27.16
C GLU A 24 -10.18 3.41 26.30
N ASN A 25 -9.82 2.30 26.95
CA ASN A 25 -9.80 0.99 26.30
C ASN A 25 -11.18 0.81 25.69
N THR A 26 -11.34 1.16 24.42
CA THR A 26 -12.57 1.03 23.64
C THR A 26 -12.87 -0.45 23.62
N LYS A 27 -13.73 -0.90 24.53
CA LYS A 27 -14.25 -2.26 24.48
C LYS A 27 -15.07 -2.35 23.21
N LEU A 28 -14.66 -3.23 22.30
CA LEU A 28 -15.47 -3.65 21.17
C LEU A 28 -16.88 -4.00 21.65
N GLY A 29 -17.88 -3.39 21.03
CA GLY A 29 -19.22 -3.95 20.92
C GLY A 29 -19.20 -5.22 20.06
N GLU A 30 -20.33 -5.92 19.99
CA GLU A 30 -20.38 -7.21 19.29
C GLU A 30 -20.39 -7.02 17.75
N ILE A 31 -19.23 -7.15 17.10
CA ILE A 31 -19.12 -7.31 15.64
C ILE A 31 -19.87 -8.59 15.24
N SER A 32 -20.78 -8.47 14.27
CA SER A 32 -21.57 -9.60 13.79
C SER A 32 -20.72 -10.57 12.95
N PRO A 33 -20.72 -11.89 13.25
CA PRO A 33 -20.09 -12.88 12.37
C PRO A 33 -20.74 -12.88 10.98
N GLY A 34 -19.96 -13.17 9.94
CA GLY A 34 -20.48 -13.19 8.58
C GLY A 34 -19.42 -12.99 7.51
N LYS A 35 -19.91 -12.65 6.31
CA LYS A 35 -19.09 -12.31 5.14
C LYS A 35 -19.32 -10.85 4.78
N TYR A 36 -18.24 -10.10 4.71
CA TYR A 36 -18.24 -8.68 4.41
C TYR A 36 -17.54 -8.44 3.08
N VAL A 37 -18.16 -7.66 2.20
CA VAL A 37 -17.59 -7.37 0.87
C VAL A 37 -16.36 -6.49 1.06
N LEU A 38 -15.25 -6.89 0.43
CA LEU A 38 -14.03 -6.10 0.34
C LEU A 38 -14.08 -5.24 -0.93
N LYS A 39 -14.04 -3.92 -0.76
CA LYS A 39 -14.02 -2.95 -1.86
C LYS A 39 -12.58 -2.48 -2.08
N PRO A 40 -12.02 -2.58 -3.30
CA PRO A 40 -10.70 -2.05 -3.57
C PRO A 40 -10.73 -0.51 -3.47
N ILE A 41 -9.74 0.03 -2.77
CA ILE A 41 -9.45 1.46 -2.69
C ILE A 41 -8.05 1.66 -3.25
N THR A 42 -7.92 2.71 -4.06
CA THR A 42 -6.72 2.93 -4.88
C THR A 42 -6.25 4.36 -4.69
N ASN A 43 -5.54 4.60 -3.59
CA ASN A 43 -5.06 5.92 -3.19
C ASN A 43 -3.78 5.79 -2.34
N HIS A 44 -3.48 6.79 -1.51
CA HIS A 44 -2.37 6.69 -0.56
C HIS A 44 -2.69 5.62 0.51
N LEU A 45 -1.65 5.03 1.11
CA LEU A 45 -1.83 4.13 2.25
C LEU A 45 -2.67 4.82 3.32
N PRO A 46 -3.62 4.12 3.94
CA PRO A 46 -4.58 4.74 4.85
C PRO A 46 -4.03 4.82 6.30
N TYR A 47 -2.73 4.57 6.47
CA TYR A 47 -1.97 4.72 7.71
C TYR A 47 -0.62 5.41 7.41
N ALA A 48 0.04 5.91 8.45
CA ALA A 48 1.33 6.55 8.36
C ALA A 48 2.43 5.72 9.03
N PHE A 49 3.58 5.63 8.38
CA PHE A 49 4.80 5.12 9.01
C PHE A 49 5.33 6.14 10.01
N GLU A 50 5.77 5.66 11.18
CA GLU A 50 6.43 6.51 12.18
C GLU A 50 7.87 6.85 11.75
N ASP A 51 8.59 5.88 11.19
CA ASP A 51 9.93 6.05 10.65
C ASP A 51 9.89 6.03 9.10
N PRO A 52 10.40 7.07 8.42
CA PRO A 52 10.56 7.06 6.97
C PRO A 52 11.43 5.91 6.44
N GLU A 53 12.37 5.39 7.22
CA GLU A 53 13.17 4.24 6.82
C GLU A 53 12.35 2.96 6.80
N ASP A 54 11.43 2.75 7.75
CA ASP A 54 10.52 1.61 7.75
C ASP A 54 9.65 1.63 6.48
N TYR A 55 9.16 2.81 6.09
CA TYR A 55 8.46 2.97 4.82
C TYR A 55 9.34 2.53 3.65
N ARG A 56 10.58 3.01 3.59
CA ARG A 56 11.52 2.70 2.49
C ARG A 56 11.87 1.22 2.44
N GLU A 57 12.05 0.57 3.59
CA GLU A 57 12.33 -0.86 3.70
C GLU A 57 11.11 -1.74 3.36
N SER A 58 9.90 -1.21 3.54
CA SER A 58 8.65 -1.89 3.13
C SER A 58 8.47 -1.95 1.61
N LEU A 59 9.16 -1.10 0.83
CA LEU A 59 8.97 -1.02 -0.61
C LEU A 59 9.67 -2.16 -1.35
N GLN A 60 9.04 -2.67 -2.40
CA GLN A 60 9.66 -3.64 -3.27
C GLN A 60 10.77 -2.98 -4.10
N LYS A 61 12.03 -3.37 -3.86
CA LYS A 61 13.20 -2.90 -4.63
C LYS A 61 13.43 -3.78 -5.86
N VAL A 62 13.29 -3.18 -7.04
CA VAL A 62 13.56 -3.81 -8.33
C VAL A 62 14.91 -3.33 -8.84
N GLU A 63 15.93 -4.17 -8.72
CA GLU A 63 17.24 -3.89 -9.33
C GLU A 63 17.11 -3.86 -10.86
N LEU A 64 17.71 -2.83 -11.46
CA LEU A 64 17.71 -2.65 -12.90
C LEU A 64 19.04 -3.11 -13.51
N GLU A 65 18.94 -3.75 -14.66
CA GLU A 65 20.08 -4.19 -15.45
C GLU A 65 20.19 -3.40 -16.74
N LEU A 66 21.41 -3.10 -17.17
CA LEU A 66 21.65 -2.44 -18.46
C LEU A 66 21.57 -3.45 -19.61
N GLY A 67 20.63 -3.23 -20.53
CA GLY A 67 20.36 -4.12 -21.65
C GLY A 67 19.28 -5.14 -21.31
N ASN A 68 19.33 -6.31 -21.96
CA ASN A 68 18.37 -7.41 -21.82
C ASN A 68 16.93 -7.12 -22.30
N GLN A 69 16.72 -6.03 -23.04
CA GLN A 69 15.41 -5.73 -23.63
C GLN A 69 14.95 -6.78 -24.65
N GLU A 70 15.88 -7.53 -25.25
CA GLU A 70 15.58 -8.60 -26.22
C GLU A 70 14.79 -9.77 -25.64
N ARG A 71 14.69 -9.88 -24.30
CA ARG A 71 13.83 -10.88 -23.64
C ARG A 71 12.34 -10.56 -23.79
N PHE A 72 12.02 -9.31 -24.08
CA PHE A 72 10.66 -8.83 -24.24
C PHE A 72 10.27 -8.80 -25.72
N ARG A 73 8.97 -8.91 -25.99
CA ARG A 73 8.39 -8.85 -27.34
C ARG A 73 7.83 -7.46 -27.61
N ASP A 74 7.66 -7.17 -28.89
CA ASP A 74 6.98 -5.96 -29.39
C ASP A 74 7.46 -4.66 -28.73
N LEU A 75 8.78 -4.54 -28.60
CA LEU A 75 9.42 -3.40 -27.95
C LEU A 75 8.97 -2.07 -28.57
N PRO A 76 8.77 -1.03 -27.75
CA PRO A 76 8.54 0.31 -28.26
C PRO A 76 9.79 0.80 -29.00
N GLU A 77 9.65 1.91 -29.73
CA GLU A 77 10.85 2.62 -30.16
C GLU A 77 11.61 3.06 -28.89
N LEU A 78 12.93 2.83 -28.83
CA LEU A 78 13.78 3.16 -27.70
C LEU A 78 14.90 4.09 -28.18
N GLY A 79 15.27 5.08 -27.37
CA GLY A 79 16.37 5.98 -27.70
C GLY A 79 17.73 5.46 -27.23
N MET A 80 17.76 4.63 -26.20
CA MET A 80 18.96 3.91 -25.79
C MET A 80 19.14 2.61 -26.57
N LYS A 81 20.38 2.32 -26.96
CA LYS A 81 20.75 1.00 -27.49
C LYS A 81 20.68 -0.11 -26.41
N ARG A 82 20.94 0.27 -25.15
CA ARG A 82 20.91 -0.59 -23.97
C ARG A 82 20.17 0.14 -22.85
N PRO A 83 18.82 0.15 -22.86
CA PRO A 83 18.04 0.75 -21.78
C PRO A 83 18.23 -0.04 -20.48
N TYR A 84 17.74 0.50 -19.37
CA TYR A 84 17.65 -0.27 -18.13
C TYR A 84 16.42 -1.16 -18.18
N THR A 85 16.52 -2.39 -17.69
CA THR A 85 15.40 -3.33 -17.64
C THR A 85 15.29 -3.97 -16.26
N GLY A 86 14.07 -4.36 -15.88
CA GLY A 86 13.76 -4.98 -14.60
C GLY A 86 12.52 -5.86 -14.70
N LEU A 87 12.21 -6.57 -13.62
CA LEU A 87 10.99 -7.35 -13.47
C LEU A 87 10.37 -6.98 -12.12
N ILE A 88 9.13 -6.50 -12.14
CA ILE A 88 8.34 -6.32 -10.92
C ILE A 88 7.62 -7.64 -10.65
N LYS A 89 7.58 -8.06 -9.39
CA LYS A 89 6.85 -9.26 -8.96
C LYS A 89 5.67 -8.83 -8.10
N LEU A 90 4.46 -9.09 -8.58
CA LEU A 90 3.24 -8.81 -7.82
C LEU A 90 2.31 -10.02 -7.86
N GLY A 91 1.62 -10.22 -6.75
CA GLY A 91 0.74 -11.38 -6.59
C GLY A 91 1.54 -12.68 -6.41
N ASP A 92 0.81 -13.76 -6.16
CA ASP A 92 1.36 -15.11 -5.96
C ASP A 92 1.23 -15.99 -7.22
N GLY A 93 0.71 -15.42 -8.31
CA GLY A 93 0.67 -16.01 -9.66
C GLY A 93 2.04 -16.13 -10.34
N PRO A 94 2.10 -16.66 -11.58
CA PRO A 94 3.32 -16.73 -12.37
C PRO A 94 3.72 -15.40 -13.04
N GLY A 95 2.98 -14.32 -12.80
CA GLY A 95 3.17 -13.03 -13.48
C GLY A 95 4.41 -12.29 -12.99
N GLU A 96 5.29 -11.93 -13.92
CA GLU A 96 6.36 -10.95 -13.72
C GLU A 96 6.12 -9.80 -14.71
N PHE A 97 6.07 -8.56 -14.23
CA PHE A 97 5.80 -7.40 -15.08
C PHE A 97 7.12 -6.81 -15.57
N GLY A 98 7.33 -6.87 -16.88
CA GLY A 98 8.51 -6.28 -17.51
C GLY A 98 8.55 -4.77 -17.34
N VAL A 99 9.71 -4.22 -16.97
CA VAL A 99 9.94 -2.76 -17.01
C VAL A 99 11.14 -2.40 -17.85
N ILE A 100 11.04 -1.26 -18.54
CA ILE A 100 12.11 -0.64 -19.32
C ILE A 100 12.20 0.83 -18.95
N VAL A 101 13.37 1.28 -18.49
CA VAL A 101 13.68 2.70 -18.34
C VAL A 101 14.60 3.13 -19.47
N ASP A 102 14.07 3.97 -20.35
CA ASP A 102 14.77 4.54 -21.51
C ASP A 102 15.15 6.00 -21.24
N VAL A 103 16.40 6.35 -21.48
CA VAL A 103 16.93 7.71 -21.27
C VAL A 103 17.25 8.33 -22.63
N ARG A 104 16.45 9.31 -23.04
CA ARG A 104 16.58 10.04 -24.30
C ARG A 104 17.03 11.47 -24.06
N ALA A 105 18.32 11.72 -24.23
CA ALA A 105 18.94 12.99 -23.84
C ALA A 105 18.69 13.28 -22.33
N GLU A 106 17.78 14.21 -22.01
CA GLU A 106 17.39 14.53 -20.64
C GLU A 106 16.10 13.85 -20.19
N GLU A 107 15.24 13.42 -21.13
CA GLU A 107 13.98 12.75 -20.84
C GLU A 107 14.22 11.31 -20.38
N LYS A 108 13.50 10.88 -19.34
CA LYS A 108 13.53 9.51 -18.82
C LYS A 108 12.13 8.97 -18.94
N ARG A 109 11.97 7.85 -19.63
CA ARG A 109 10.66 7.22 -19.85
C ARG A 109 10.66 5.84 -19.26
N LEU A 110 9.57 5.53 -18.58
CA LEU A 110 9.28 4.21 -18.07
C LEU A 110 8.22 3.56 -18.96
N TYR A 111 8.52 2.35 -19.42
CA TYR A 111 7.58 1.45 -20.06
C TYR A 111 7.36 0.28 -19.12
N ILE A 112 6.11 -0.16 -19.00
CA ILE A 112 5.73 -1.31 -18.19
C ILE A 112 4.82 -2.20 -19.01
N ASP A 113 5.11 -3.50 -19.00
CA ASP A 113 4.22 -4.58 -19.43
C ASP A 113 3.13 -4.70 -18.35
N THR A 114 1.90 -4.27 -18.67
CA THR A 114 0.84 -4.03 -17.66
C THR A 114 0.01 -5.27 -17.35
N ASP A 115 0.09 -6.31 -18.19
CA ASP A 115 -0.59 -7.60 -17.99
C ASP A 115 0.37 -8.77 -17.72
N GLY A 116 1.68 -8.53 -17.80
CA GLY A 116 2.72 -9.51 -17.48
C GLY A 116 2.90 -10.57 -18.58
N ASP A 117 2.48 -10.31 -19.81
CA ASP A 117 2.58 -11.25 -20.93
C ASP A 117 3.96 -11.23 -21.65
N GLY A 118 4.85 -10.33 -21.20
CA GLY A 118 6.19 -10.12 -21.73
C GLY A 118 6.23 -9.36 -23.06
N SER A 119 5.12 -8.76 -23.50
CA SER A 119 5.01 -7.89 -24.66
C SER A 119 4.86 -6.44 -24.25
N PHE A 120 5.36 -5.52 -25.09
CA PHE A 120 5.13 -4.09 -24.95
C PHE A 120 4.18 -3.53 -26.03
N ALA A 121 3.44 -4.41 -26.70
CA ALA A 121 2.52 -4.03 -27.75
C ALA A 121 1.39 -3.16 -27.20
N ASN A 122 1.41 -1.87 -27.55
CA ASN A 122 0.43 -0.86 -27.09
C ASN A 122 0.50 -0.53 -25.60
N GLU A 123 1.62 -0.87 -24.95
CA GLU A 123 1.82 -0.48 -23.56
C GLU A 123 2.07 1.03 -23.41
N PRO A 124 1.56 1.66 -22.34
CA PRO A 124 1.78 3.08 -22.12
C PRO A 124 3.24 3.36 -21.75
N SER A 125 3.68 4.57 -22.07
CA SER A 125 4.94 5.11 -21.57
C SER A 125 4.65 6.27 -20.63
N ILE A 126 5.40 6.33 -19.54
CA ILE A 126 5.30 7.40 -18.55
C ILE A 126 6.58 8.20 -18.55
N GLU A 127 6.45 9.51 -18.65
CA GLU A 127 7.59 10.41 -18.44
C GLU A 127 7.89 10.49 -16.95
N LEU A 128 9.13 10.15 -16.60
CA LEU A 128 9.61 10.21 -15.23
C LEU A 128 10.07 11.63 -14.91
N LEU A 129 9.54 12.18 -13.82
CA LEU A 129 10.14 13.35 -13.20
C LEU A 129 11.51 12.94 -12.65
N ASN A 130 12.49 13.83 -12.70
CA ASN A 130 13.81 13.52 -12.18
C ASN A 130 14.48 14.70 -11.50
N GLU A 131 15.29 14.37 -10.49
CA GLU A 131 16.18 15.30 -9.82
C GLU A 131 17.62 14.80 -9.98
N TRP A 132 18.53 15.73 -10.29
CA TRP A 132 19.95 15.41 -10.48
C TRP A 132 20.70 15.51 -9.16
N TYR A 133 21.37 14.43 -8.77
CA TYR A 133 22.09 14.31 -7.49
C TYR A 133 23.62 14.48 -7.63
N GLY A 134 24.10 14.89 -8.80
CA GLY A 134 25.54 14.91 -9.10
C GLY A 134 26.06 13.55 -9.57
N LEU A 135 27.34 13.50 -9.98
CA LEU A 135 28.02 12.25 -10.39
C LEU A 135 27.25 11.36 -11.38
N GLU A 136 26.47 11.99 -12.28
CA GLU A 136 25.59 11.32 -13.25
C GLU A 136 24.54 10.38 -12.61
N ALA A 137 24.11 10.69 -11.39
CA ALA A 137 23.03 10.04 -10.67
C ALA A 137 21.75 10.88 -10.67
N TYR A 138 20.63 10.18 -10.70
CA TYR A 138 19.30 10.75 -10.77
C TYR A 138 18.36 10.01 -9.82
N TRP A 139 17.57 10.76 -9.07
CA TRP A 139 16.35 10.24 -8.49
C TRP A 139 15.21 10.42 -9.50
N VAL A 140 14.39 9.40 -9.69
CA VAL A 140 13.27 9.41 -10.63
C VAL A 140 11.95 9.10 -9.93
N ILE A 141 10.87 9.70 -10.40
CA ILE A 141 9.52 9.52 -9.87
C ILE A 141 8.52 9.42 -11.02
N GLY A 142 7.70 8.38 -11.01
CA GLY A 142 6.48 8.29 -11.81
C GLY A 142 5.41 9.23 -11.23
N PRO A 143 4.95 10.24 -11.96
CA PRO A 143 4.03 11.25 -11.41
C PRO A 143 2.63 10.72 -11.15
N GLU A 144 2.21 9.67 -11.88
CA GLU A 144 0.89 9.08 -11.81
C GLU A 144 0.98 7.58 -11.45
N PRO A 145 -0.01 7.03 -10.72
CA PRO A 145 -0.10 5.59 -10.49
C PRO A 145 -0.26 4.80 -11.78
N ILE A 146 0.15 3.53 -11.74
CA ILE A 146 0.13 2.62 -12.89
C ILE A 146 -0.69 1.41 -12.51
N THR A 147 -1.76 1.15 -13.25
CA THR A 147 -2.60 -0.03 -13.05
C THR A 147 -1.99 -1.24 -13.74
N LEU A 148 -1.80 -2.32 -12.98
CA LEU A 148 -1.33 -3.62 -13.45
C LEU A 148 -2.41 -4.67 -13.24
N GLN A 149 -2.56 -5.60 -14.19
CA GLN A 149 -3.46 -6.75 -14.03
C GLN A 149 -2.73 -7.87 -13.30
N VAL A 150 -2.99 -8.02 -12.01
CA VAL A 150 -2.26 -8.96 -11.15
C VAL A 150 -3.05 -10.25 -10.97
N GLY A 151 -2.39 -11.36 -11.31
CA GLY A 151 -2.93 -12.71 -11.16
C GLY A 151 -2.66 -13.30 -9.77
N PHE A 152 -3.69 -13.90 -9.18
CA PHE A 152 -3.63 -14.55 -7.87
C PHE A 152 -3.94 -16.04 -7.95
N LYS A 153 -3.22 -16.85 -7.17
CA LYS A 153 -3.51 -18.27 -6.93
C LYS A 153 -4.55 -18.39 -5.83
N SER A 154 -5.83 -18.38 -6.19
CA SER A 154 -6.91 -18.88 -5.32
C SER A 154 -7.47 -20.20 -5.88
N GLU A 155 -8.52 -20.75 -5.25
CA GLU A 155 -9.20 -21.96 -5.74
C GLU A 155 -9.66 -21.84 -7.20
N LEU A 156 -9.87 -20.61 -7.67
CA LEU A 156 -10.07 -20.23 -9.06
C LEU A 156 -9.07 -19.13 -9.40
N THR A 157 -8.15 -19.34 -10.35
CA THR A 157 -7.25 -18.26 -10.81
C THR A 157 -8.04 -16.97 -11.04
N CYS A 158 -7.67 -15.91 -10.32
CA CYS A 158 -8.34 -14.62 -10.41
C CYS A 158 -7.32 -13.57 -10.85
N GLU A 159 -7.80 -12.55 -11.56
CA GLU A 159 -7.01 -11.35 -11.89
C GLU A 159 -7.71 -10.14 -11.29
N GLN A 160 -6.94 -9.25 -10.66
CA GLN A 160 -7.45 -7.97 -10.16
C GLN A 160 -6.50 -6.83 -10.54
N PRO A 161 -7.06 -5.64 -10.88
CA PRO A 161 -6.25 -4.46 -11.09
C PRO A 161 -5.63 -4.00 -9.76
N ILE A 162 -4.32 -3.79 -9.77
CA ILE A 162 -3.57 -3.15 -8.67
C ILE A 162 -2.89 -1.90 -9.20
N ASP A 163 -3.04 -0.77 -8.51
CA ASP A 163 -2.23 0.39 -8.83
C ASP A 163 -0.93 0.37 -8.04
N ILE A 164 0.14 0.73 -8.74
CA ILE A 164 1.45 0.94 -8.15
C ILE A 164 1.93 2.37 -8.35
N SER A 165 2.89 2.77 -7.55
CA SER A 165 3.74 3.93 -7.81
C SER A 165 5.19 3.54 -7.85
N ILE A 166 5.93 4.31 -8.64
CA ILE A 166 7.34 4.05 -8.89
C ILE A 166 8.14 5.28 -8.54
N SER A 167 9.16 5.06 -7.74
CA SER A 167 10.30 5.97 -7.58
C SER A 167 11.58 5.18 -7.79
N GLY A 168 12.74 5.82 -7.79
CA GLY A 168 13.97 5.05 -7.89
C GLY A 168 15.21 5.86 -8.13
N PHE A 169 16.31 5.14 -8.21
CA PHE A 169 17.63 5.67 -8.41
C PHE A 169 18.20 5.15 -9.72
N LEU A 170 18.65 6.07 -10.57
CA LEU A 170 19.34 5.76 -11.81
C LEU A 170 20.74 6.35 -11.78
N ASN A 171 21.72 5.61 -12.27
CA ASN A 171 23.07 6.12 -12.51
C ASN A 171 23.56 5.71 -13.89
N ARG A 172 24.38 6.55 -14.52
CA ARG A 172 24.92 6.22 -15.84
C ARG A 172 25.87 5.02 -15.78
N PRO A 173 25.95 4.23 -16.87
CA PRO A 173 26.98 3.20 -17.00
C PRO A 173 28.37 3.83 -16.86
N GLY A 174 29.13 3.40 -15.84
CA GLY A 174 30.47 3.92 -15.57
C GLY A 174 30.53 5.10 -14.58
N ALA A 175 29.41 5.49 -13.97
CA ALA A 175 29.41 6.41 -12.84
C ALA A 175 30.26 5.85 -11.68
N LEU A 176 30.90 6.73 -10.91
CA LEU A 176 31.70 6.38 -9.72
C LEU A 176 30.80 6.13 -8.51
N ILE A 177 29.79 5.27 -8.68
CA ILE A 177 28.79 4.92 -7.67
C ILE A 177 28.64 3.40 -7.67
N ASP A 178 28.83 2.79 -6.52
CA ASP A 178 28.78 1.33 -6.36
C ASP A 178 27.35 0.78 -6.31
N GLU A 179 26.36 1.62 -5.99
CA GLU A 179 24.96 1.23 -5.96
C GLU A 179 24.42 0.99 -7.38
N LYS A 180 23.78 -0.16 -7.60
CA LYS A 180 23.10 -0.45 -8.87
C LYS A 180 21.88 0.45 -9.06
N PRO A 181 21.49 0.77 -10.30
CA PRO A 181 20.22 1.43 -10.55
C PRO A 181 19.06 0.54 -10.11
N TYR A 182 17.99 1.13 -9.56
CA TYR A 182 16.81 0.40 -9.10
C TYR A 182 15.55 1.26 -9.17
N LEU A 183 14.39 0.58 -9.16
CA LEU A 183 13.10 1.18 -8.87
C LEU A 183 12.61 0.70 -7.49
N LEU A 184 11.88 1.55 -6.79
CA LEU A 184 11.08 1.22 -5.63
C LEU A 184 9.62 1.22 -6.07
N VAL A 185 8.94 0.12 -5.82
CA VAL A 185 7.53 -0.09 -6.14
C VAL A 185 6.72 -0.01 -4.85
N THR A 186 5.70 0.84 -4.87
CA THR A 186 4.71 0.98 -3.80
C THR A 186 3.37 0.51 -4.31
N VAL A 187 2.73 -0.43 -3.62
CA VAL A 187 1.36 -0.86 -3.91
C VAL A 187 0.40 0.16 -3.28
N ARG A 188 -0.54 0.67 -4.09
CA ARG A 188 -1.54 1.67 -3.68
C ARG A 188 -2.94 1.11 -3.48
N THR A 189 -3.16 -0.12 -3.93
CA THR A 189 -4.42 -0.81 -3.70
C THR A 189 -4.44 -1.36 -2.28
N TRP A 190 -5.58 -1.22 -1.62
CA TRP A 190 -5.91 -1.88 -0.35
C TRP A 190 -7.43 -2.09 -0.32
N PHE A 191 -7.94 -2.87 0.62
CA PHE A 191 -9.34 -3.30 0.59
C PHE A 191 -10.12 -2.88 1.83
N LEU A 192 -11.25 -2.22 1.62
CA LEU A 192 -12.12 -1.70 2.67
C LEU A 192 -13.35 -2.61 2.85
N ALA A 193 -13.69 -2.94 4.09
CA ALA A 193 -14.94 -3.55 4.50
C ALA A 193 -15.72 -2.63 5.45
N GLU A 194 -17.04 -2.61 5.30
CA GLU A 194 -17.98 -1.98 6.23
C GLU A 194 -18.52 -3.06 7.17
N LEU A 195 -18.01 -3.12 8.39
CA LEU A 195 -18.46 -4.05 9.43
C LEU A 195 -19.74 -3.54 10.11
N VAL A 196 -20.51 -4.45 10.71
CA VAL A 196 -21.69 -4.12 11.52
C VAL A 196 -21.44 -4.50 12.98
N GLU A 197 -21.42 -3.50 13.85
CA GLU A 197 -21.21 -3.62 15.30
C GLU A 197 -22.43 -3.02 16.03
N GLU A 198 -23.22 -3.85 16.69
CA GLU A 198 -24.45 -3.43 17.41
C GLU A 198 -25.42 -2.54 16.59
N GLY A 199 -25.42 -2.69 15.26
CA GLY A 199 -26.23 -1.89 14.33
C GLY A 199 -25.59 -0.57 13.87
N ALA A 200 -24.39 -0.25 14.32
CA ALA A 200 -23.53 0.81 13.79
C ALA A 200 -22.55 0.26 12.74
N GLN A 201 -22.15 1.10 11.79
CA GLN A 201 -21.14 0.76 10.80
C GLN A 201 -19.74 1.05 11.35
N ARG A 202 -18.80 0.16 11.06
CA ARG A 202 -17.36 0.35 11.33
C ARG A 202 -16.55 0.08 10.06
N LEU A 203 -15.40 0.72 9.94
CA LEU A 203 -14.50 0.50 8.81
C LEU A 203 -13.39 -0.46 9.19
N ALA A 204 -13.09 -1.39 8.28
CA ALA A 204 -11.94 -2.27 8.40
C ALA A 204 -11.15 -2.29 7.08
N ALA A 205 -9.83 -2.28 7.15
CA ALA A 205 -8.96 -2.31 5.99
C ALA A 205 -8.02 -3.50 6.00
N VAL A 206 -7.94 -4.21 4.87
CA VAL A 206 -6.93 -5.23 4.58
C VAL A 206 -5.84 -4.59 3.73
N ILE A 207 -4.60 -4.66 4.22
CA ILE A 207 -3.47 -3.93 3.67
C ILE A 207 -2.26 -4.84 3.49
N ASP A 208 -1.71 -4.84 2.28
CA ASP A 208 -0.38 -5.39 1.98
C ASP A 208 0.68 -4.43 2.52
N CYS A 209 1.40 -4.86 3.56
CA CYS A 209 2.39 -4.03 4.23
C CYS A 209 3.80 -4.15 3.64
N ASN A 210 4.07 -5.09 2.72
CA ASN A 210 5.38 -5.29 2.12
C ASN A 210 5.40 -5.04 0.60
N ASN A 211 4.32 -4.48 0.06
CA ASN A 211 4.21 -3.98 -1.31
C ASN A 211 4.51 -5.07 -2.36
N ASN A 212 4.20 -6.33 -2.05
CA ASN A 212 4.34 -7.45 -2.98
C ASN A 212 3.04 -7.76 -3.74
N GLY A 213 1.96 -7.04 -3.46
CA GLY A 213 0.65 -7.21 -4.07
C GLY A 213 -0.03 -8.54 -3.73
N ILE A 214 0.39 -9.24 -2.67
CA ILE A 214 -0.15 -10.51 -2.18
C ILE A 214 -0.97 -10.24 -0.92
N TYR A 215 -2.29 -10.31 -1.02
CA TYR A 215 -3.19 -10.05 0.11
C TYR A 215 -3.56 -11.33 0.88
N ASN A 216 -2.63 -12.26 1.07
CA ASN A 216 -2.75 -13.32 2.06
C ASN A 216 -1.40 -13.67 2.71
N ASP A 217 -0.46 -12.73 2.66
CA ASP A 217 0.88 -12.86 3.20
C ASP A 217 0.85 -12.71 4.74
N PRO A 218 1.73 -13.39 5.49
CA PRO A 218 1.85 -13.17 6.93
C PRO A 218 2.09 -11.72 7.34
N GLU A 219 2.69 -10.90 6.47
CA GLU A 219 2.97 -9.48 6.72
C GLU A 219 1.75 -8.57 6.47
N ASP A 220 0.68 -9.09 5.87
CA ASP A 220 -0.56 -8.33 5.71
C ASP A 220 -1.17 -7.97 7.06
N ALA A 221 -1.91 -6.87 7.06
CA ALA A 221 -2.57 -6.37 8.25
C ALA A 221 -4.06 -6.14 8.03
N LEU A 222 -4.82 -6.38 9.10
CA LEU A 222 -6.17 -5.88 9.27
C LEU A 222 -6.11 -4.65 10.19
N PHE A 223 -6.66 -3.54 9.73
CA PHE A 223 -6.94 -2.38 10.56
C PHE A 223 -8.45 -2.29 10.82
N ILE A 224 -8.84 -1.88 12.02
CA ILE A 224 -10.24 -1.60 12.36
C ILE A 224 -10.30 -0.23 13.00
N ASP A 225 -11.05 0.69 12.40
CA ASP A 225 -11.25 2.05 12.90
C ASP A 225 -12.22 2.01 14.08
N TYR A 226 -11.65 1.90 15.30
CA TYR A 226 -12.45 1.81 16.53
C TYR A 226 -12.92 3.17 17.01
N ASN A 227 -12.19 4.24 16.69
CA ASN A 227 -12.45 5.57 17.18
C ASN A 227 -13.38 6.39 16.25
N ASP A 228 -13.73 5.84 15.07
CA ASP A 228 -14.58 6.44 14.03
C ASP A 228 -14.04 7.76 13.49
N ASP A 229 -12.72 7.94 13.47
CA ASP A 229 -12.09 9.16 12.98
C ASP A 229 -11.81 9.11 11.46
N GLY A 230 -11.99 7.94 10.83
CA GLY A 230 -11.81 7.71 9.40
C GLY A 230 -10.35 7.52 9.00
N PHE A 231 -9.43 7.41 9.94
CA PHE A 231 -8.01 7.15 9.73
C PHE A 231 -7.60 5.88 10.47
N PHE A 232 -6.74 5.07 9.84
CA PHE A 232 -6.16 3.92 10.54
C PHE A 232 -4.82 4.30 11.15
N ASN A 233 -4.63 3.94 12.42
CA ASN A 233 -3.37 4.15 13.12
C ASN A 233 -2.68 2.82 13.48
N ASN A 234 -1.41 2.90 13.88
CA ASN A 234 -0.62 1.72 14.25
C ASN A 234 -1.13 1.02 15.52
N ASP A 235 -1.97 1.68 16.33
CA ASP A 235 -2.59 1.07 17.50
C ASP A 235 -3.83 0.22 17.12
N GLU A 236 -4.33 0.36 15.89
CA GLU A 236 -5.48 -0.35 15.33
C GLU A 236 -5.10 -1.54 14.43
N VAL A 237 -3.80 -1.81 14.30
CA VAL A 237 -3.25 -2.83 13.41
C VAL A 237 -3.23 -4.22 14.04
N ILE A 238 -3.64 -5.23 13.28
CA ILE A 238 -3.45 -6.63 13.64
C ILE A 238 -2.86 -7.37 12.44
N PHE A 239 -1.62 -7.83 12.58
CA PHE A 239 -0.92 -8.58 11.53
C PHE A 239 -1.45 -10.01 11.38
N ARG A 240 -1.52 -10.48 10.14
CA ARG A 240 -2.01 -11.82 9.77
C ARG A 240 -1.17 -12.95 10.36
N LYS A 241 0.16 -12.76 10.51
CA LYS A 241 1.12 -13.75 11.03
C LYS A 241 0.68 -14.46 12.32
N THR A 242 -0.08 -13.80 13.18
CA THR A 242 -0.53 -14.40 14.45
C THR A 242 -1.84 -15.19 14.34
N GLY A 243 -2.47 -15.20 13.16
CA GLY A 243 -3.91 -15.39 13.06
C GLY A 243 -4.63 -14.18 13.67
N ILE A 244 -5.70 -13.71 13.04
CA ILE A 244 -6.41 -12.53 13.51
C ILE A 244 -7.59 -13.01 14.34
N SER A 245 -7.41 -13.00 15.65
CA SER A 245 -8.46 -13.28 16.62
C SER A 245 -8.68 -12.08 17.53
N ILE A 246 -9.91 -11.57 17.59
CA ILE A 246 -10.29 -10.39 18.37
C ILE A 246 -11.39 -10.77 19.37
N GLU A 247 -11.26 -10.31 20.61
CA GLU A 247 -12.34 -10.41 21.60
C GLU A 247 -13.41 -9.34 21.30
N SER A 248 -14.64 -9.78 21.11
CA SER A 248 -15.80 -8.95 20.76
C SER A 248 -16.94 -9.33 21.70
N GLY A 249 -17.21 -8.51 22.71
CA GLY A 249 -18.10 -8.87 23.81
C GLY A 249 -17.67 -10.16 24.54
N LYS A 250 -18.48 -11.22 24.44
CA LYS A 250 -18.17 -12.57 25.00
C LYS A 250 -17.64 -13.56 23.97
N MET A 251 -17.54 -13.15 22.70
CA MET A 251 -17.15 -14.02 21.60
C MET A 251 -15.70 -13.76 21.19
N LYS A 252 -15.01 -14.83 20.80
CA LYS A 252 -13.74 -14.71 20.11
C LYS A 252 -14.01 -14.79 18.61
N LEU A 253 -13.74 -13.71 17.90
CA LEU A 253 -13.93 -13.62 16.46
C LEU A 253 -12.63 -13.91 15.74
N ASN A 254 -12.69 -14.73 14.69
CA ASN A 254 -11.56 -15.02 13.80
C ASN A 254 -11.81 -14.38 12.44
N PHE A 255 -10.83 -13.62 11.96
CA PHE A 255 -10.87 -12.91 10.69
C PHE A 255 -9.99 -13.63 9.68
N ASP A 256 -10.50 -13.78 8.46
CA ASP A 256 -9.78 -14.38 7.35
C ASP A 256 -10.22 -13.79 6.01
N TRP A 257 -9.33 -13.83 5.03
CA TRP A 257 -9.57 -13.42 3.65
C TRP A 257 -8.63 -14.20 2.72
N GLU A 258 -9.03 -14.32 1.45
CA GLU A 258 -8.30 -15.08 0.44
C GLU A 258 -7.28 -14.20 -0.31
N ALA A 259 -6.33 -14.84 -1.01
CA ALA A 259 -5.31 -14.18 -1.86
C ALA A 259 -5.92 -13.19 -2.86
N CYS A 260 -7.11 -13.54 -3.36
CA CYS A 260 -7.97 -12.69 -4.16
C CYS A 260 -9.04 -12.07 -3.24
N PRO A 261 -8.77 -10.92 -2.59
CA PRO A 261 -9.64 -10.36 -1.57
C PRO A 261 -10.96 -9.86 -2.18
N GLY A 262 -11.99 -10.71 -2.13
CA GLY A 262 -13.37 -10.34 -2.43
C GLY A 262 -14.26 -10.25 -1.19
N GLU A 263 -13.92 -11.01 -0.14
CA GLU A 263 -14.69 -11.09 1.09
C GLU A 263 -13.75 -11.15 2.31
N LEU A 264 -14.09 -10.39 3.35
CA LEU A 264 -13.58 -10.58 4.70
C LEU A 264 -14.54 -11.52 5.45
N ARG A 265 -14.03 -12.65 5.91
CA ARG A 265 -14.78 -13.69 6.62
C ARG A 265 -14.54 -13.56 8.11
N ILE A 266 -15.62 -13.40 8.87
CA ILE A 266 -15.59 -13.29 10.33
C ILE A 266 -16.35 -14.48 10.90
N GLY A 267 -15.63 -15.43 11.49
CA GLY A 267 -16.19 -16.55 12.24
C GLY A 267 -16.20 -16.25 13.74
N GLY A 268 -17.11 -16.85 14.50
CA GLY A 268 -17.11 -16.78 15.95
C GLY A 268 -17.05 -18.16 16.57
N ASP A 269 -16.09 -18.39 17.46
CA ASP A 269 -16.17 -19.50 18.41
C ASP A 269 -16.87 -18.98 19.67
N THR A 270 -18.01 -19.58 20.00
CA THR A 270 -18.51 -19.52 21.38
C THR A 270 -17.54 -20.35 22.20
N GLY A 271 -16.70 -19.69 23.00
CA GLY A 271 -15.83 -20.36 23.95
C GLY A 271 -16.68 -21.11 24.97
N ASP A 272 -16.96 -22.38 24.71
CA ASP A 272 -17.46 -23.36 25.66
C ASP A 272 -16.29 -24.13 26.30
#